data_AF-A0A819W989-F1
#
_entry.id   AF-A0A819W989-F1
#
_cell.length_a   1.000
_cell.length_b   1.000
_cell.length_c   1.000
_cell.angle_alpha   90.00
_cell.angle_beta   90.00
_cell.angle_gamma   90.00
#
_symmetry.space_group_name_H-M   'P 1'
#
loop_
_entity.id
_entity.type
_entity.pdbx_description
1 polymer ?
#
loop_
_entity_poly.entity_id
_entity_poly.type
_entity_poly.pdbx_seq_one_letter_code
_entity_poly.pdbx_strand_id
1 'polypeptide(L)'
;FVVSFKLETDEKILQEKCLQSAEKYNQDIIVGNMLQTRTNQVQIYERMEKQWTTINRSEGNAEQKEIEFQIIEFLCDRHRIYRENLK
;
A
#
# COMPACT_ATOMS: atom_id res chain seq x y z
N PHE A 1 -7.81 9.05 -7.08
CA PHE A 1 -7.54 7.81 -6.35
C PHE A 1 -6.97 6.78 -7.30
N VAL A 2 -5.65 6.80 -7.45
CA VAL A 2 -4.88 5.86 -8.26
C VAL A 2 -3.98 5.07 -7.32
N VAL A 3 -4.14 3.75 -7.33
CA VAL A 3 -3.32 2.81 -6.55
C VAL A 3 -2.39 2.05 -7.50
N SER A 4 -1.13 1.87 -7.11
CA SER A 4 -0.22 0.99 -7.84
C SER A 4 0.49 0.03 -6.90
N PHE A 5 0.97 -1.09 -7.45
CA PHE A 5 1.72 -2.11 -6.73
C PHE A 5 3.17 -2.13 -7.22
N LYS A 6 4.11 -2.31 -6.29
CA LYS A 6 5.55 -2.50 -6.57
C LYS A 6 6.03 -3.76 -5.87
N LEU A 7 6.83 -4.56 -6.57
CA LEU A 7 7.42 -5.79 -6.05
C LEU A 7 8.92 -5.72 -6.28
N GLU A 8 9.70 -5.81 -5.22
CA GLU A 8 11.16 -5.77 -5.28
C GLU A 8 11.77 -6.83 -4.35
N THR A 9 13.08 -7.05 -4.47
CA THR A 9 13.84 -7.97 -3.60
C THR A 9 14.76 -7.26 -2.61
N ASP A 10 14.89 -5.93 -2.73
CA ASP A 10 15.69 -5.05 -1.87
C ASP A 10 14.80 -3.90 -1.34
N GLU A 11 14.86 -3.65 -0.03
CA GLU A 11 13.98 -2.70 0.65
C GLU A 11 14.27 -1.25 0.26
N LYS A 12 15.54 -0.89 0.04
CA LYS A 12 15.89 0.48 -0.36
C LYS A 12 15.38 0.76 -1.76
N ILE A 13 15.57 -0.18 -2.68
CA ILE A 13 15.06 -0.08 -4.06
C ILE A 13 13.52 0.01 -4.05
N LEU A 14 12.85 -0.75 -3.19
CA LEU A 14 11.40 -0.69 -3.04
C LEU A 14 10.94 0.71 -2.65
N GLN A 15 11.53 1.28 -1.59
CA GLN A 15 11.17 2.61 -1.10
C GLN A 15 11.44 3.69 -2.16
N GLU A 16 12.62 3.67 -2.79
CA GLU A 16 12.97 4.61 -3.85
C GLU A 16 11.96 4.56 -5.02
N LYS A 17 11.60 3.36 -5.48
CA LYS A 17 10.64 3.20 -6.58
C LYS A 17 9.22 3.62 -6.19
N CYS A 18 8.80 3.40 -4.94
CA CYS A 18 7.52 3.88 -4.45
C CYS A 18 7.44 5.41 -4.50
N LEU A 19 8.45 6.09 -3.96
CA LEU A 19 8.53 7.56 -3.97
C LEU A 19 8.60 8.12 -5.40
N GLN A 20 9.46 7.54 -6.26
CA GLN A 20 9.57 7.95 -7.66
C GLN A 20 8.24 7.77 -8.42
N SER A 21 7.52 6.67 -8.17
CA SER A 21 6.24 6.39 -8.83
C SER A 21 5.15 7.36 -8.37
N ALA A 22 5.13 7.72 -7.09
CA ALA A 22 4.22 8.71 -6.51
C ALA A 22 4.35 10.06 -7.22
N GLU A 23 5.56 10.57 -7.34
CA GLU A 23 5.85 11.88 -7.93
C GLU A 23 5.70 11.87 -9.45
N LYS A 24 6.26 10.86 -10.12
CA LYS A 24 6.30 10.81 -11.59
C LYS A 24 4.92 10.64 -12.22
N TYR A 25 4.04 9.85 -11.58
CA TYR A 25 2.74 9.47 -12.14
C TYR A 25 1.56 10.05 -11.37
N ASN A 26 1.82 10.92 -10.40
CA ASN A 26 0.79 11.48 -9.52
C ASN A 26 -0.11 10.42 -8.87
N GLN A 27 0.48 9.31 -8.43
CA GLN A 27 -0.24 8.21 -7.80
C GLN A 27 -0.55 8.55 -6.35
N ASP A 28 -1.75 8.21 -5.89
CA ASP A 28 -2.21 8.58 -4.55
C ASP A 28 -1.68 7.61 -3.50
N ILE A 29 -1.68 6.31 -3.83
CA ILE A 29 -1.21 5.23 -2.96
C ILE A 29 -0.32 4.27 -3.74
N ILE A 30 0.78 3.85 -3.12
CA ILE A 30 1.67 2.81 -3.65
C ILE A 30 1.81 1.71 -2.61
N VAL A 31 1.44 0.49 -2.98
CA VAL A 31 1.60 -0.72 -2.16
C VAL A 31 2.90 -1.40 -2.59
N GLY A 32 3.92 -1.33 -1.74
CA GLY A 32 5.23 -1.93 -1.94
C GLY A 32 5.38 -3.25 -1.19
N ASN A 33 5.77 -4.30 -1.92
CA ASN A 33 5.95 -5.64 -1.39
C ASN A 33 7.38 -6.11 -1.62
N MET A 34 7.98 -6.71 -0.60
CA MET A 34 9.23 -7.47 -0.77
C MET A 34 8.88 -8.89 -1.22
N LEU A 35 9.57 -9.44 -2.22
CA LEU A 35 9.30 -10.76 -2.77
C LEU A 35 9.26 -11.86 -1.69
N GLN A 36 10.14 -11.75 -0.71
CA GLN A 36 10.32 -12.70 0.38
C GLN A 36 9.18 -12.65 1.41
N THR A 37 8.51 -11.51 1.55
CA THR A 37 7.45 -11.29 2.56
C THR A 37 6.11 -10.89 1.96
N ARG A 38 5.94 -10.97 0.64
CA ARG A 38 4.78 -10.44 -0.11
C ARG A 38 3.40 -10.92 0.35
N THR A 39 3.31 -12.08 1.01
CA THR A 39 2.05 -12.62 1.56
C THR A 39 1.84 -12.32 3.04
N ASN A 40 2.86 -11.77 3.70
CA ASN A 40 2.92 -11.61 5.16
C ASN A 40 3.04 -10.13 5.57
N GLN A 41 3.61 -9.29 4.73
CA GLN A 41 3.83 -7.87 5.02
C GLN A 41 3.86 -7.04 3.73
N VAL A 42 3.27 -5.85 3.79
CA VAL A 42 3.37 -4.82 2.75
C VAL A 42 3.69 -3.46 3.37
N GLN A 43 4.43 -2.62 2.65
CA GLN A 43 4.69 -1.22 2.97
C GLN A 43 3.87 -0.33 2.03
N ILE A 44 2.98 0.49 2.56
CA ILE A 44 2.13 1.38 1.80
C ILE A 44 2.60 2.82 1.96
N TYR A 45 2.85 3.50 0.84
CA TYR A 45 3.12 4.93 0.82
C TYR A 45 1.88 5.71 0.36
N GLU A 46 1.50 6.72 1.14
CA GLU A 46 0.43 7.65 0.81
C GLU A 46 1.04 9.00 0.42
N ARG A 47 0.86 9.41 -0.84
CA ARG A 47 1.51 10.62 -1.38
C ARG A 47 1.02 11.90 -0.71
N MET A 48 -0.28 12.02 -0.46
CA MET A 48 -0.91 13.24 0.08
C MET A 48 -0.38 13.55 1.48
N GLU A 49 -0.32 12.54 2.33
CA GLU A 49 0.14 12.64 3.72
C GLU A 49 1.66 12.46 3.86
N LYS A 50 2.35 12.07 2.78
CA LYS A 50 3.78 11.71 2.75
C LYS A 50 4.14 10.71 3.86
N GLN A 51 3.25 9.76 4.10
CA GLN A 51 3.38 8.80 5.20
C GLN A 51 3.53 7.36 4.70
N TRP A 52 4.23 6.57 5.51
CA TRP A 52 4.39 5.14 5.32
C TRP A 52 3.56 4.38 6.36
N THR A 53 2.80 3.40 5.90
CA THR A 53 2.05 2.47 6.73
C THR A 53 2.52 1.05 6.45
N THR A 54 2.82 0.28 7.49
CA THR A 54 3.11 -1.15 7.35
C THR A 54 1.86 -1.96 7.69
N ILE A 55 1.45 -2.84 6.79
CA ILE A 55 0.38 -3.81 7.04
C ILE A 55 1.00 -5.19 7.13
N ASN A 56 0.65 -5.91 8.20
CA ASN A 56 1.01 -7.32 8.38
C ASN A 56 -0.23 -8.19 8.20
N ARG A 57 -0.02 -9.39 7.68
CA ARG A 57 -1.04 -10.44 7.60
C ARG A 57 -1.58 -10.75 8.99
N SER A 58 -2.91 -10.77 9.15
CA SER A 58 -3.54 -11.13 10.43
C SER A 58 -3.61 -12.64 10.65
N GLU A 59 -3.73 -13.03 11.92
CA GLU A 59 -3.90 -14.42 12.34
C GLU A 59 -5.38 -14.87 12.42
N GLY A 60 -6.32 -14.12 11.81
CA GLY A 60 -7.77 -14.32 11.91
C GLY A 60 -8.32 -15.63 11.30
N ASN A 61 -9.61 -15.64 10.95
CA ASN A 61 -10.20 -16.78 10.25
C ASN A 61 -9.58 -16.97 8.84
N ALA A 62 -9.86 -18.09 8.16
CA ALA A 62 -9.18 -18.44 6.90
C ALA A 62 -9.20 -17.33 5.82
N GLU A 63 -10.26 -16.52 5.75
CA GLU A 63 -10.36 -15.40 4.80
C GLU A 63 -9.58 -14.17 5.29
N GLN A 64 -9.66 -13.82 6.58
CA GLN A 64 -8.87 -12.73 7.18
C GLN A 64 -7.38 -13.05 7.26
N LYS A 65 -7.01 -14.32 7.06
CA LYS A 65 -5.62 -14.74 6.95
C LYS A 65 -4.98 -14.29 5.65
N GLU A 66 -5.68 -13.91 4.59
CA GLU A 66 -4.99 -13.38 3.39
C GLU A 66 -4.65 -11.90 3.59
N ILE A 67 -3.44 -11.48 3.20
CA ILE A 67 -2.98 -10.09 3.42
C ILE A 67 -3.80 -9.08 2.62
N GLU A 68 -4.39 -9.56 1.53
CA GLU A 68 -5.30 -8.85 0.65
C GLU A 68 -6.50 -8.30 1.42
N PHE A 69 -6.99 -8.99 2.45
CA PHE A 69 -8.11 -8.50 3.26
C PHE A 69 -7.77 -7.17 3.94
N GLN A 70 -6.60 -7.10 4.62
CA GLN A 70 -6.15 -5.88 5.29
C GLN A 70 -5.81 -4.77 4.28
N ILE A 71 -5.24 -5.13 3.12
CA ILE A 71 -4.95 -4.16 2.05
C ILE A 71 -6.26 -3.55 1.52
N ILE A 72 -7.27 -4.37 1.25
CA ILE A 72 -8.57 -3.91 0.73
C ILE A 72 -9.27 -3.01 1.76
N GLU A 73 -9.28 -3.41 3.03
CA GLU A 73 -9.87 -2.60 4.11
C GLU A 73 -9.24 -1.21 4.16
N PHE A 74 -7.90 -1.16 4.22
CA PHE A 74 -7.14 0.09 4.22
C PHE A 74 -7.44 0.94 2.98
N LEU A 75 -7.41 0.36 1.78
CA LEU A 75 -7.66 1.10 0.54
C LEU A 75 -9.11 1.63 0.47
N CYS A 76 -10.09 0.89 0.97
CA CYS A 76 -11.47 1.33 1.05
C CYS A 76 -11.62 2.54 1.99
N ASP A 77 -10.96 2.53 3.14
CA ASP A 77 -10.93 3.67 4.07
C ASP A 77 -10.34 4.91 3.42
N ARG A 78 -9.16 4.78 2.80
CA ARG A 78 -8.50 5.90 2.12
C ARG A 78 -9.30 6.41 0.94
N HIS A 79 -9.98 5.53 0.21
CA HIS A 79 -10.85 5.94 -0.89
C HIS A 79 -12.09 6.69 -0.40
N ARG A 80 -12.66 6.33 0.76
CA ARG A 80 -13.75 7.10 1.40
C ARG A 80 -13.30 8.53 1.70
N ILE A 81 -12.15 8.69 2.36
CA ILE A 81 -11.56 10.01 2.68
C ILE A 81 -11.30 10.81 1.40
N TYR A 82 -10.71 10.19 0.39
CA TYR A 82 -10.47 10.84 -0.92
C TYR A 82 -11.77 11.38 -1.55
N ARG A 83 -12.87 10.62 -1.46
CA ARG A 83 -14.18 11.05 -1.98
C ARG A 83 -14.80 12.20 -1.18
N GLU A 84 -14.59 12.24 0.13
CA GLU A 84 -15.07 13.31 0.98
C GLU A 84 -14.35 14.63 0.71
N ASN A 85 -13.03 14.57 0.49
CA ASN A 85 -12.20 15.74 0.17
C ASN A 85 -12.42 16.31 -1.25
N LEU A 86 -13.14 15.58 -2.11
CA LEU A 86 -13.55 16.07 -3.44
C LEU A 86 -14.83 16.91 -3.43
N LYS A 87 -15.57 16.92 -2.32
CA LYS A 87 -16.78 17.74 -2.14
C LYS A 87 -16.41 19.14 -1.65
#